data_AF-A0A318Y0I8-F1
#
_entry.id   AF-A0A318Y0I8-F1
#
_cell.length_a   1.000
_cell.length_b   1.000
_cell.length_c   1.000
_cell.angle_alpha   90.00
_cell.angle_beta   90.00
_cell.angle_gamma   90.00
#
_symmetry.space_group_name_H-M   'P 1'
#
loop_
_entity.id
_entity.type
_entity.pdbx_description
1 polymer ?
#
loop_
_entity_poly.entity_id
_entity_poly.type
_entity_poly.pdbx_seq_one_letter_code
_entity_poly.pdbx_strand_id
1 'polypeptide(L)'
;FDIQEQKETESDVLLEEILCINCKKPMKGDDKKWYCECGMTVWKVTSGKLLSPVHLKQLMEQGQTEILKFISKKNKPFKTRLAVNDTRVEFDFDTGSGEGDESSRYMALDRKEIRVRVESAQPGIVDLTIESIDMPRFFQRINFGLGSTREAECMGIIVAADYARFYIPEYGEKTMRIQVNSEEFSSYILRETKPRDKEMQFLIQFAWKKLNEFRAFEAVYTPKRRRKTDGGNVSRKFPFGIFPWLEKVIESQGQEENIRVFLPHNPAVYRQFKASFHVAQLLEVDDDEYLIYEVPIELERALDTWFSMVAGSTSDTIKINTESEGSKTNEAKYPAE
;
A
#
# COMPACT_ATOMS: atom_id res chain seq x y z
N PHE A 1 63.04 3.74 16.43
CA PHE A 1 62.31 2.63 15.79
C PHE A 1 60.87 2.77 16.17
N ASP A 2 60.20 3.63 15.41
CA ASP A 2 58.80 4.00 15.53
C ASP A 2 57.88 2.82 15.25
N ILE A 3 57.01 2.51 16.20
CA ILE A 3 55.85 1.63 16.02
C ILE A 3 54.67 2.25 16.77
N GLN A 4 54.34 3.53 16.49
CA GLN A 4 53.09 4.13 16.99
C GLN A 4 52.35 5.02 15.97
N GLU A 5 52.81 5.13 14.72
CA GLU A 5 52.25 6.12 13.77
C GLU A 5 51.50 5.52 12.55
N GLN A 6 50.96 4.31 12.66
CA GLN A 6 50.23 3.67 11.55
C GLN A 6 48.86 3.07 11.92
N LYS A 7 48.15 3.64 12.90
CA LYS A 7 46.82 3.13 13.28
C LYS A 7 45.66 4.12 13.21
N GLU A 8 45.89 5.36 12.81
CA GLU A 8 44.87 6.42 12.86
C GLU A 8 44.35 6.90 11.50
N THR A 9 44.77 6.32 10.37
CA THR A 9 44.45 6.90 9.04
C THR A 9 43.62 6.02 8.10
N GLU A 10 43.18 4.83 8.50
CA GLU A 10 42.41 3.93 7.61
C GLU A 10 40.89 3.88 7.91
N SER A 11 40.45 4.33 9.09
CA SER A 11 39.03 4.26 9.50
C SER A 11 38.19 5.50 9.18
N ASP A 12 38.81 6.67 9.02
CA ASP A 12 38.09 7.94 8.82
C ASP A 12 37.87 8.30 7.34
N VAL A 13 38.59 7.67 6.41
CA VAL A 13 38.53 8.01 4.97
C VAL A 13 37.35 7.34 4.23
N LEU A 14 36.55 6.49 4.89
CA LEU A 14 35.46 5.72 4.25
C LEU A 14 34.04 6.25 4.51
N LEU A 15 33.86 7.30 5.31
CA LEU A 15 32.53 7.83 5.66
C LEU A 15 32.04 8.96 4.75
N GLU A 16 32.94 9.69 4.09
CA GLU A 16 32.58 10.88 3.28
C GLU A 16 31.73 10.55 2.04
N GLU A 17 31.67 9.29 1.62
CA GLU A 17 30.90 8.85 0.44
C GLU A 17 29.61 8.07 0.77
N ILE A 18 29.31 7.79 2.03
CA ILE A 18 28.15 6.96 2.38
C ILE A 18 26.89 7.84 2.51
N LEU A 19 26.06 7.80 1.47
CA LEU A 19 24.81 8.56 1.39
C LEU A 19 23.67 7.82 2.08
N CYS A 20 22.87 8.53 2.87
CA CYS A 20 21.69 7.98 3.53
C CYS A 20 20.68 7.45 2.50
N ILE A 21 20.18 6.23 2.71
CA ILE A 21 19.19 5.61 1.82
C ILE A 21 17.90 6.44 1.68
N ASN A 22 17.49 7.12 2.76
CA ASN A 22 16.22 7.86 2.83
C ASN A 22 16.26 9.26 2.19
N CYS A 23 17.39 9.98 2.27
CA CYS A 23 17.46 11.38 1.81
C CYS A 23 18.67 11.70 0.94
N LYS A 24 19.51 10.70 0.63
CA LYS A 24 20.71 10.80 -0.21
C LYS A 24 21.74 11.84 0.24
N LYS A 25 21.65 12.33 1.47
CA LYS A 25 22.66 13.19 2.11
C LYS A 25 23.72 12.34 2.82
N PRO A 26 24.95 12.84 3.00
CA PRO A 26 26.01 12.11 3.69
C PRO A 26 25.62 11.73 5.12
N MET A 27 25.98 10.51 5.52
CA MET A 27 25.86 10.07 6.91
C MET A 27 26.96 10.67 7.77
N LYS A 28 26.61 11.11 8.98
CA LYS A 28 27.56 11.56 10.01
C LYS A 28 27.78 10.43 11.02
N GLY A 29 28.92 10.41 11.70
CA GLY A 29 29.24 9.40 12.70
C GLY A 29 29.78 10.01 13.99
N ASP A 30 29.38 9.45 15.13
CA ASP A 30 30.03 9.64 16.43
C ASP A 30 30.62 8.31 16.93
N ASP A 31 31.15 8.25 18.16
CA ASP A 31 31.75 7.04 18.72
C ASP A 31 30.80 5.84 18.82
N LYS A 32 29.47 6.07 18.85
CA LYS A 32 28.45 5.06 19.18
C LYS A 32 27.56 4.69 17.99
N LYS A 33 27.33 5.61 17.06
CA LYS A 33 26.36 5.45 15.97
C LYS A 33 26.70 6.28 14.74
N TRP A 34 26.16 5.87 13.61
CA TRP A 34 26.00 6.69 12.42
C TRP A 34 24.59 7.25 12.35
N TYR A 35 24.44 8.50 11.95
CA TYR A 35 23.16 9.18 11.89
C TYR A 35 23.06 10.16 10.72
N CYS A 36 21.84 10.42 10.27
CA CYS A 36 21.52 11.41 9.26
C CYS A 36 20.54 12.44 9.79
N GLU A 37 20.53 13.64 9.20
CA GLU A 37 19.62 14.74 9.53
C GLU A 37 18.14 14.38 9.29
N CYS A 38 17.85 13.42 8.41
CA CYS A 38 16.49 12.92 8.20
C CYS A 38 16.00 11.96 9.30
N GLY A 39 16.79 11.72 10.35
CA GLY A 39 16.44 10.85 11.47
C GLY A 39 16.95 9.40 11.35
N MET A 40 17.57 9.01 10.25
CA MET A 40 18.19 7.68 10.09
C MET A 40 19.26 7.46 11.16
N THR A 41 19.21 6.33 11.87
CA THR A 41 20.19 5.98 12.91
C THR A 41 20.63 4.52 12.83
N VAL A 42 21.94 4.28 12.80
CA VAL A 42 22.57 2.95 12.79
C VAL A 42 23.60 2.86 13.92
N TRP A 43 23.46 1.91 14.83
CA TRP A 43 24.40 1.74 15.94
C TRP A 43 25.67 1.01 15.50
N LYS A 44 26.85 1.52 15.87
CA LYS A 44 28.14 0.87 15.58
C LYS A 44 28.27 -0.48 16.29
N VAL A 45 27.66 -0.64 17.47
CA VAL A 45 27.61 -1.92 18.19
C VAL A 45 26.17 -2.37 18.36
N THR A 46 25.84 -3.54 17.82
CA THR A 46 24.50 -4.14 17.91
C THR A 46 24.61 -5.60 18.35
N SER A 47 23.92 -5.98 19.43
CA SER A 47 23.91 -7.36 19.99
C SER A 47 25.29 -8.03 20.05
N GLY A 48 26.27 -7.31 20.60
CA GLY A 48 27.64 -7.81 20.81
C GLY A 48 28.53 -7.85 19.55
N LYS A 49 28.05 -7.35 18.40
CA LYS A 49 28.82 -7.25 17.16
C LYS A 49 29.13 -5.79 16.82
N LEU A 50 30.40 -5.49 16.54
CA LEU A 50 30.83 -4.22 15.95
C LEU A 50 30.56 -4.24 14.44
N LEU A 51 29.80 -3.27 13.95
CA LEU A 51 29.55 -3.05 12.53
C LEU A 51 30.68 -2.19 11.96
N SER A 52 31.16 -2.53 10.75
CA SER A 52 32.18 -1.76 10.03
C SER A 52 31.51 -0.74 9.09
N PRO A 53 32.25 0.26 8.59
CA PRO A 53 31.77 1.16 7.53
C PRO A 53 31.29 0.43 6.28
N VAL A 54 31.85 -0.76 5.98
CA VAL A 54 31.39 -1.62 4.87
C VAL A 54 29.96 -2.11 5.09
N HIS A 55 29.60 -2.53 6.31
CA HIS A 55 28.22 -2.92 6.64
C HIS A 55 27.27 -1.72 6.59
N LEU A 56 27.73 -0.53 7.00
CA LEU A 56 26.96 0.71 6.86
C LEU A 56 26.69 1.03 5.38
N LYS A 57 27.72 0.94 4.52
CA LYS A 57 27.58 1.14 3.08
C LYS A 57 26.57 0.16 2.49
N GLN A 58 26.66 -1.13 2.82
CA GLN A 58 25.68 -2.13 2.42
C GLN A 58 24.26 -1.78 2.89
N LEU A 59 24.06 -1.39 4.15
CA LEU A 59 22.76 -0.97 4.67
C LEU A 59 22.19 0.23 3.90
N MET A 60 23.03 1.19 3.54
CA MET A 60 22.60 2.42 2.88
C MET A 60 22.39 2.25 1.37
N GLU A 61 23.12 1.35 0.72
CA GLU A 61 22.99 1.09 -0.72
C GLU A 61 21.94 0.02 -1.02
N GLN A 62 21.89 -1.04 -0.23
CA GLN A 62 21.09 -2.25 -0.48
C GLN A 62 19.88 -2.37 0.46
N GLY A 63 19.78 -1.52 1.48
CA GLY A 63 18.74 -1.60 2.51
C GLY A 63 18.94 -2.75 3.52
N GLN A 64 19.93 -3.63 3.32
CA GLN A 64 20.23 -4.76 4.20
C GLN A 64 21.73 -5.13 4.18
N THR A 65 22.19 -5.85 5.21
CA THR A 65 23.53 -6.46 5.24
C THR A 65 23.53 -7.89 4.75
N GLU A 66 24.72 -8.45 4.54
CA GLU A 66 24.93 -9.89 4.56
C GLU A 66 24.57 -10.53 5.92
N ILE A 67 24.54 -11.87 5.98
CA ILE A 67 24.27 -12.60 7.22
C ILE A 67 25.45 -12.44 8.18
N LEU A 68 25.21 -11.74 9.28
CA LEU A 68 26.19 -11.50 10.34
C LEU A 68 25.89 -12.39 11.56
N LYS A 69 26.93 -12.66 12.36
CA LYS A 69 26.82 -13.40 13.62
C LYS A 69 26.71 -12.43 14.79
N PHE A 70 25.65 -12.58 15.59
CA PHE A 70 25.32 -11.77 16.77
C PHE A 70 25.22 -12.63 18.04
N ILE A 71 25.16 -11.98 19.20
CA ILE A 71 25.02 -12.61 20.52
C ILE A 71 23.77 -12.06 21.20
N SER A 72 22.83 -12.94 21.56
CA SER A 72 21.58 -12.54 22.21
C SER A 72 21.81 -12.09 23.66
N LYS A 73 20.82 -11.42 24.26
CA LYS A 73 20.84 -11.06 25.69
C LYS A 73 21.05 -12.24 26.64
N LYS A 74 20.78 -13.48 26.19
CA LYS A 74 21.01 -14.73 26.93
C LYS A 74 22.36 -15.39 26.58
N ASN A 75 23.31 -14.66 25.99
CA ASN A 75 24.61 -15.14 25.52
C ASN A 75 24.58 -16.29 24.49
N LYS A 76 23.45 -16.49 23.79
CA LYS A 76 23.38 -17.45 22.68
C LYS A 76 23.75 -16.79 21.36
N PRO A 77 24.71 -17.34 20.59
CA PRO A 77 25.03 -16.82 19.27
C PRO A 77 23.92 -17.14 18.27
N PHE A 78 23.62 -16.20 17.39
CA PHE A 78 22.67 -16.37 16.29
C PHE A 78 23.19 -15.68 15.03
N LYS A 79 22.71 -16.11 13.85
CA LYS A 79 23.06 -15.53 12.56
C LYS A 79 21.82 -14.88 11.97
N THR A 80 21.94 -13.66 11.46
CA THR A 80 20.82 -12.90 10.88
C THR A 80 21.37 -11.73 10.08
N ARG A 81 20.53 -11.07 9.27
CA ARG A 81 20.88 -9.82 8.59
C ARG A 81 20.43 -8.62 9.42
N LEU A 82 20.91 -7.45 9.07
CA LEU A 82 20.33 -6.18 9.50
C LEU A 82 19.65 -5.53 8.31
N ALA A 83 18.43 -5.04 8.49
CA ALA A 83 17.66 -4.37 7.44
C ALA A 83 17.18 -2.99 7.91
N VAL A 84 17.08 -2.05 6.98
CA VAL A 84 16.56 -0.71 7.23
C VAL A 84 15.04 -0.77 7.30
N ASN A 85 14.47 -0.27 8.40
CA ASN A 85 13.03 -0.12 8.62
C ASN A 85 12.75 1.34 9.01
N ASP A 86 12.08 2.07 8.11
CA ASP A 86 11.88 3.52 8.18
C ASP A 86 13.19 4.29 8.44
N THR A 87 13.43 4.73 9.67
CA THR A 87 14.60 5.52 10.08
C THR A 87 15.54 4.74 11.01
N ARG A 88 15.37 3.42 11.15
CA ARG A 88 16.16 2.56 12.04
C ARG A 88 16.59 1.28 11.34
N VAL A 89 17.44 0.53 12.01
CA VAL A 89 17.94 -0.76 11.54
C VAL A 89 17.48 -1.85 12.50
N GLU A 90 16.88 -2.91 11.97
CA GLU A 90 16.31 -4.04 12.72
C GLU A 90 16.90 -5.37 12.25
N PHE A 91 16.78 -6.41 13.08
CA PHE A 91 17.24 -7.75 12.73
C PHE A 91 16.28 -8.43 11.76
N ASP A 92 16.82 -8.94 10.66
CA ASP A 92 16.09 -9.66 9.63
C ASP A 92 16.55 -11.13 9.60
N PHE A 93 15.84 -11.96 10.36
CA PHE A 93 16.15 -13.37 10.58
C PHE A 93 15.75 -14.21 9.36
N ASP A 94 16.67 -14.34 8.42
CA ASP A 94 16.62 -15.32 7.34
C ASP A 94 16.72 -16.74 7.95
N THR A 95 15.61 -17.47 8.02
CA THR A 95 15.52 -18.80 8.67
C THR A 95 16.14 -19.88 7.79
N GLY A 96 17.47 -20.05 7.87
CA GLY A 96 18.20 -21.07 7.14
C GLY A 96 19.17 -21.89 8.00
N SER A 97 18.67 -22.90 8.72
CA SER A 97 19.30 -24.23 8.88
C SER A 97 18.55 -25.12 9.89
N GLY A 98 18.12 -26.30 9.44
CA GLY A 98 17.79 -27.45 10.28
C GLY A 98 16.31 -27.76 10.40
N GLU A 99 15.87 -28.79 9.67
CA GLU A 99 14.62 -29.56 9.87
C GLU A 99 13.37 -28.69 10.09
N GLY A 100 12.94 -28.06 8.99
CA GLY A 100 11.86 -27.10 8.98
C GLY A 100 10.49 -27.73 9.22
N ASP A 101 9.91 -27.36 10.38
CA ASP A 101 8.48 -27.26 10.62
C ASP A 101 7.76 -26.66 9.39
N GLU A 102 6.64 -27.26 9.00
CA GLU A 102 5.86 -26.99 7.78
C GLU A 102 5.54 -25.48 7.59
N SER A 103 5.55 -24.74 8.69
CA SER A 103 5.40 -23.28 8.78
C SER A 103 6.50 -22.47 8.08
N SER A 104 7.72 -22.98 7.89
CA SER A 104 8.86 -22.20 7.38
C SER A 104 8.89 -22.03 5.85
N ARG A 105 8.12 -22.83 5.09
CA ARG A 105 7.99 -22.63 3.63
C ARG A 105 7.18 -21.37 3.28
N TYR A 106 6.46 -20.80 4.25
CA TYR A 106 5.58 -19.65 4.05
C TYR A 106 6.28 -18.28 4.06
N MET A 107 7.59 -18.17 4.34
CA MET A 107 8.22 -16.86 4.60
C MET A 107 9.29 -16.37 3.61
N ALA A 108 9.88 -17.19 2.74
CA ALA A 108 10.59 -16.65 1.57
C ALA A 108 9.55 -16.18 0.54
N LEU A 109 9.46 -14.87 0.24
CA LEU A 109 8.57 -14.39 -0.82
C LEU A 109 9.08 -15.01 -2.12
N ASP A 110 8.28 -15.83 -2.80
CA ASP A 110 8.61 -16.25 -4.16
C ASP A 110 8.55 -15.00 -5.05
N ARG A 111 9.48 -14.84 -6.00
CA ARG A 111 9.44 -13.77 -7.02
C ARG A 111 8.14 -13.80 -7.81
N LYS A 112 7.49 -14.96 -7.89
CA LYS A 112 6.20 -15.14 -8.54
C LYS A 112 5.01 -14.92 -7.61
N GLU A 113 5.21 -14.46 -6.39
CA GLU A 113 4.13 -14.32 -5.40
C GLU A 113 3.93 -12.87 -4.94
N ILE A 114 2.66 -12.54 -4.73
CA ILE A 114 2.22 -11.33 -4.06
C ILE A 114 1.44 -11.78 -2.84
N ARG A 115 1.94 -11.51 -1.64
CA ARG A 115 1.21 -11.81 -0.40
C ARG A 115 0.33 -10.63 -0.04
N VAL A 116 -0.94 -10.93 0.20
CA VAL A 116 -1.92 -9.95 0.63
C VAL A 116 -2.51 -10.44 1.95
N ARG A 117 -2.56 -9.56 2.95
CA ARG A 117 -3.29 -9.82 4.19
C ARG A 117 -4.36 -8.74 4.36
N VAL A 118 -5.61 -9.18 4.39
CA VAL A 118 -6.78 -8.32 4.54
C VAL A 118 -7.44 -8.66 5.86
N GLU A 119 -7.46 -7.70 6.79
CA GLU A 119 -8.01 -7.94 8.11
C GLU A 119 -9.10 -6.93 8.48
N SER A 120 -10.34 -7.39 8.60
CA SER A 120 -11.45 -6.61 9.13
C SER A 120 -11.76 -7.01 10.57
N ALA A 121 -11.26 -6.20 11.52
CA ALA A 121 -11.58 -6.34 12.95
C ALA A 121 -12.91 -5.66 13.32
N GLN A 122 -13.35 -4.68 12.53
CA GLN A 122 -14.57 -3.90 12.72
C GLN A 122 -15.30 -3.76 11.38
N PRO A 123 -16.65 -3.75 11.37
CA PRO A 123 -17.42 -3.53 10.14
C PRO A 123 -16.96 -2.26 9.41
N GLY A 124 -16.80 -2.35 8.08
CA GLY A 124 -16.36 -1.23 7.25
C GLY A 124 -14.87 -0.89 7.28
N ILE A 125 -14.09 -1.45 8.21
CA ILE A 125 -12.67 -1.13 8.38
C ILE A 125 -11.81 -2.33 8.01
N VAL A 126 -10.72 -2.06 7.29
CA VAL A 126 -9.70 -3.04 6.89
C VAL A 126 -8.31 -2.56 7.27
N ASP A 127 -7.51 -3.44 7.88
CA ASP A 127 -6.05 -3.34 7.87
C ASP A 127 -5.54 -4.15 6.67
N LEU A 128 -4.99 -3.47 5.66
CA LEU A 128 -4.48 -4.09 4.43
C LEU A 128 -2.96 -4.11 4.44
N THR A 129 -2.36 -5.27 4.18
CA THR A 129 -0.92 -5.43 3.93
C THR A 129 -0.70 -6.06 2.57
N ILE A 130 0.23 -5.52 1.78
CA ILE A 130 0.67 -6.09 0.50
C ILE A 130 2.20 -6.21 0.53
N GLU A 131 2.70 -7.39 0.21
CA GLU A 131 4.12 -7.72 0.21
C GLU A 131 4.48 -8.44 -1.10
N SER A 132 5.52 -7.95 -1.75
CA SER A 132 6.15 -8.59 -2.90
C SER A 132 7.62 -8.19 -2.93
N ILE A 133 8.44 -8.90 -3.72
CA ILE A 133 9.85 -8.52 -3.91
C ILE A 133 9.97 -7.26 -4.77
N ASP A 134 9.00 -7.02 -5.65
CA ASP A 134 9.06 -5.95 -6.65
C ASP A 134 8.56 -4.59 -6.14
N MET A 135 8.07 -4.53 -4.90
CA MET A 135 7.61 -3.29 -4.27
C MET A 135 7.90 -3.28 -2.76
N PRO A 136 8.12 -2.10 -2.15
CA PRO A 136 8.18 -1.98 -0.70
C PRO A 136 6.88 -2.49 -0.05
N ARG A 137 6.99 -3.04 1.16
CA ARG A 137 5.82 -3.46 1.94
C ARG A 137 4.82 -2.31 2.09
N PHE A 138 3.60 -2.53 1.63
CA PHE A 138 2.51 -1.58 1.79
C PHE A 138 1.65 -1.98 2.98
N PHE A 139 1.32 -1.01 3.83
CA PHE A 139 0.36 -1.17 4.92
C PHE A 139 -0.53 0.06 5.01
N GLN A 140 -1.85 -0.16 5.02
CA GLN A 140 -2.81 0.92 5.23
C GLN A 140 -4.05 0.41 5.96
N ARG A 141 -4.51 1.21 6.95
CA ARG A 141 -5.85 1.07 7.51
C ARG A 141 -6.83 1.88 6.67
N ILE A 142 -7.89 1.24 6.17
CA ILE A 142 -8.87 1.82 5.26
C ILE A 142 -10.25 1.75 5.92
N ASN A 143 -11.02 2.84 5.82
CA ASN A 143 -12.41 2.89 6.25
C ASN A 143 -13.30 3.08 5.01
N PHE A 144 -14.12 2.07 4.72
CA PHE A 144 -15.11 2.07 3.64
C PHE A 144 -16.52 2.47 4.11
N GLY A 145 -16.66 2.94 5.36
CA GLY A 145 -17.91 3.43 5.92
C GLY A 145 -18.81 2.30 6.41
N LEU A 146 -20.12 2.47 6.25
CA LEU A 146 -21.09 1.44 6.68
C LEU A 146 -21.00 0.24 5.75
N GLY A 147 -20.69 -0.92 6.32
CA GLY A 147 -20.67 -2.20 5.61
C GLY A 147 -20.28 -3.34 6.53
N SER A 148 -20.58 -4.57 6.14
CA SER A 148 -20.19 -5.76 6.91
C SER A 148 -18.67 -5.98 6.88
N THR A 149 -18.14 -6.81 7.79
CA THR A 149 -16.72 -7.19 7.76
C THR A 149 -16.36 -7.93 6.47
N ARG A 150 -17.32 -8.65 5.86
CA ARG A 150 -17.15 -9.39 4.60
C ARG A 150 -17.04 -8.45 3.41
N GLU A 151 -17.91 -7.44 3.35
CA GLU A 151 -17.82 -6.37 2.35
C GLU A 151 -16.48 -5.64 2.46
N ALA A 152 -16.07 -5.31 3.69
CA ALA A 152 -14.81 -4.64 3.97
C ALA A 152 -13.62 -5.46 3.45
N GLU A 153 -13.52 -6.76 3.80
CA GLU A 153 -12.46 -7.63 3.28
C GLU A 153 -12.49 -7.74 1.74
N CYS A 154 -13.68 -7.80 1.14
CA CYS A 154 -13.80 -7.80 -0.32
C CYS A 154 -13.26 -6.53 -0.96
N MET A 155 -13.61 -5.36 -0.42
CA MET A 155 -13.05 -4.09 -0.88
C MET A 155 -11.55 -4.01 -0.65
N GLY A 156 -11.04 -4.56 0.45
CA GLY A 156 -9.59 -4.68 0.70
C GLY A 156 -8.86 -5.51 -0.36
N ILE A 157 -9.46 -6.61 -0.83
CA ILE A 157 -8.92 -7.39 -1.96
C ILE A 157 -8.93 -6.58 -3.26
N ILE A 158 -10.01 -5.83 -3.53
CA ILE A 158 -10.11 -4.99 -4.72
C ILE A 158 -9.01 -3.93 -4.73
N VAL A 159 -8.80 -3.25 -3.59
CA VAL A 159 -7.66 -2.32 -3.41
C VAL A 159 -6.34 -3.03 -3.66
N ALA A 160 -6.15 -4.22 -3.07
CA ALA A 160 -4.89 -4.94 -3.19
C ALA A 160 -4.56 -5.35 -4.63
N ALA A 161 -5.56 -5.80 -5.38
CA ALA A 161 -5.41 -6.20 -6.78
C ALA A 161 -5.07 -5.00 -7.66
N ASP A 162 -5.82 -3.90 -7.54
CA ASP A 162 -5.55 -2.69 -8.33
C ASP A 162 -4.20 -2.04 -7.94
N TYR A 163 -3.85 -2.03 -6.65
CA TYR A 163 -2.55 -1.54 -6.16
C TYR A 163 -1.39 -2.36 -6.70
N ALA A 164 -1.50 -3.70 -6.64
CA ALA A 164 -0.49 -4.59 -7.20
C ALA A 164 -0.36 -4.39 -8.71
N ARG A 165 -1.46 -4.29 -9.44
CA ARG A 165 -1.46 -4.00 -10.88
C ARG A 165 -0.72 -2.70 -11.21
N PHE A 166 -0.85 -1.67 -10.37
CA PHE A 166 -0.21 -0.38 -10.60
C PHE A 166 1.31 -0.42 -10.36
N TYR A 167 1.76 -1.01 -9.26
CA TYR A 167 3.16 -0.93 -8.83
C TYR A 167 4.03 -2.11 -9.25
N ILE A 168 3.45 -3.29 -9.49
CA ILE A 168 4.21 -4.52 -9.70
C ILE A 168 4.35 -4.79 -11.20
N PRO A 169 5.58 -4.77 -11.76
CA PRO A 169 5.82 -5.17 -13.13
C PRO A 169 5.44 -6.64 -13.34
N GLU A 170 4.95 -6.96 -14.54
CA GLU A 170 4.60 -8.34 -14.93
C GLU A 170 3.64 -9.01 -13.93
N TYR A 171 2.73 -8.24 -13.31
CA TYR A 171 1.77 -8.75 -12.32
C TYR A 171 0.96 -9.96 -12.84
N GLY A 172 0.71 -10.03 -14.14
CA GLY A 172 0.02 -11.14 -14.80
C GLY A 172 0.72 -12.49 -14.67
N GLU A 173 2.03 -12.51 -14.40
CA GLU A 173 2.80 -13.75 -14.18
C GLU A 173 2.84 -14.17 -12.70
N LYS A 174 2.27 -13.35 -11.81
CA LYS A 174 2.34 -13.53 -10.36
C LYS A 174 1.08 -14.16 -9.81
N THR A 175 1.24 -14.90 -8.72
CA THR A 175 0.16 -15.52 -7.96
C THR A 175 -0.13 -14.69 -6.71
N MET A 176 -1.38 -14.26 -6.53
CA MET A 176 -1.81 -13.55 -5.31
C MET A 176 -2.16 -14.55 -4.20
N ARG A 177 -1.38 -14.58 -3.12
CA ARG A 177 -1.69 -15.35 -1.90
C ARG A 177 -2.38 -14.46 -0.88
N ILE A 178 -3.68 -14.65 -0.70
CA ILE A 178 -4.53 -13.78 0.09
C ILE A 178 -4.86 -14.43 1.43
N GLN A 179 -4.61 -13.72 2.53
CA GLN A 179 -5.03 -14.11 3.88
C GLN A 179 -6.18 -13.22 4.32
N VAL A 180 -7.29 -13.83 4.73
CA VAL A 180 -8.50 -13.13 5.21
C VAL A 180 -8.87 -13.65 6.60
N ASN A 181 -9.57 -12.86 7.41
CA ASN A 181 -9.92 -13.23 8.78
C ASN A 181 -11.41 -13.55 8.98
N SER A 182 -12.20 -13.61 7.91
CA SER A 182 -13.55 -14.16 7.89
C SER A 182 -13.59 -15.46 7.11
N GLU A 183 -13.94 -16.54 7.80
CA GLU A 183 -14.13 -17.87 7.22
C GLU A 183 -15.21 -17.84 6.13
N GLU A 184 -16.36 -17.21 6.42
CA GLU A 184 -17.45 -17.11 5.45
C GLU A 184 -17.03 -16.36 4.18
N PHE A 185 -16.21 -15.31 4.31
CA PHE A 185 -15.70 -14.58 3.15
C PHE A 185 -14.68 -15.41 2.36
N SER A 186 -13.82 -16.19 3.03
CA SER A 186 -12.91 -17.11 2.33
C SER A 186 -13.67 -18.12 1.47
N SER A 187 -14.78 -18.67 1.95
CA SER A 187 -15.63 -19.55 1.15
C SER A 187 -16.32 -18.84 -0.01
N TYR A 188 -16.66 -17.55 0.13
CA TYR A 188 -17.21 -16.76 -0.99
C TYR A 188 -16.19 -16.55 -2.10
N ILE A 189 -14.99 -16.07 -1.78
CA ILE A 189 -13.98 -15.74 -2.79
C ILE A 189 -13.44 -17.00 -3.49
N LEU A 190 -13.42 -18.15 -2.81
CA LEU A 190 -13.07 -19.46 -3.36
C LEU A 190 -14.22 -20.16 -4.11
N ARG A 191 -15.39 -19.52 -4.25
CA ARG A 191 -16.59 -20.07 -4.92
C ARG A 191 -17.21 -21.30 -4.25
N GLU A 192 -16.86 -21.57 -3.00
CA GLU A 192 -17.43 -22.69 -2.23
C GLU A 192 -18.87 -22.41 -1.83
N THR A 193 -19.17 -21.15 -1.51
CA THR A 193 -20.53 -20.71 -1.18
C THR A 193 -20.89 -19.41 -1.90
N LYS A 194 -22.18 -19.22 -2.13
CA LYS A 194 -22.71 -18.01 -2.78
C LYS A 194 -23.30 -17.06 -1.73
N PRO A 195 -22.91 -15.78 -1.69
CA PRO A 195 -23.55 -14.80 -0.81
C PRO A 195 -25.04 -14.66 -1.14
N ARG A 196 -25.89 -14.53 -0.11
CA ARG A 196 -27.33 -14.27 -0.29
C ARG A 196 -27.61 -12.84 -0.73
N ASP A 197 -26.83 -11.91 -0.19
CA ASP A 197 -26.95 -10.49 -0.45
C ASP A 197 -26.47 -10.14 -1.87
N LYS A 198 -27.20 -9.25 -2.57
CA LYS A 198 -26.89 -8.87 -3.96
C LYS A 198 -25.65 -8.00 -4.06
N GLU A 199 -25.45 -7.13 -3.09
CA GLU A 199 -24.28 -6.25 -3.06
C GLU A 199 -23.00 -7.06 -2.82
N MET A 200 -23.02 -7.99 -1.87
CA MET A 200 -21.89 -8.90 -1.68
C MET A 200 -21.60 -9.76 -2.93
N GLN A 201 -22.64 -10.21 -3.64
CA GLN A 201 -22.46 -10.90 -4.93
C GLN A 201 -21.77 -10.01 -5.97
N PHE A 202 -22.17 -8.75 -6.08
CA PHE A 202 -21.52 -7.77 -6.96
C PHE A 202 -20.06 -7.54 -6.57
N LEU A 203 -19.76 -7.32 -5.30
CA LEU A 203 -18.39 -7.12 -4.81
C LEU A 203 -17.48 -8.31 -5.12
N ILE A 204 -17.97 -9.53 -4.90
CA ILE A 204 -17.22 -10.76 -5.23
C ILE A 204 -16.96 -10.87 -6.73
N GLN A 205 -17.96 -10.59 -7.56
CA GLN A 205 -17.79 -10.62 -9.02
C GLN A 205 -16.76 -9.59 -9.48
N PHE A 206 -16.79 -8.38 -8.90
CA PHE A 206 -15.80 -7.34 -9.19
C PHE A 206 -14.40 -7.76 -8.74
N ALA A 207 -14.27 -8.32 -7.53
CA ALA A 207 -13.00 -8.84 -7.03
C ALA A 207 -12.45 -9.95 -7.94
N TRP A 208 -13.27 -10.89 -8.41
CA TRP A 208 -12.82 -11.90 -9.37
C TRP A 208 -12.37 -11.30 -10.69
N LYS A 209 -13.06 -10.29 -11.22
CA LYS A 209 -12.64 -9.61 -12.45
C LYS A 209 -11.19 -9.11 -12.32
N LYS A 210 -10.85 -8.53 -11.16
CA LYS A 210 -9.49 -8.04 -10.86
C LYS A 210 -8.49 -9.17 -10.61
N LEU A 211 -8.87 -10.18 -9.82
CA LEU A 211 -7.99 -11.29 -9.49
C LEU A 211 -7.66 -12.19 -10.69
N ASN A 212 -8.57 -12.30 -11.67
CA ASN A 212 -8.36 -13.08 -12.88
C ASN A 212 -7.32 -12.47 -13.83
N GLU A 213 -6.86 -11.24 -13.59
CA GLU A 213 -5.78 -10.62 -14.35
C GLU A 213 -4.39 -11.10 -13.91
N PHE A 214 -4.31 -11.79 -12.76
CA PHE A 214 -3.10 -12.42 -12.25
C PHE A 214 -3.03 -13.88 -12.73
N ARG A 215 -1.84 -14.48 -12.69
CA ARG A 215 -1.64 -15.88 -13.10
C ARG A 215 -2.56 -16.85 -12.36
N ALA A 216 -2.71 -16.60 -11.05
CA ALA A 216 -3.62 -17.32 -10.17
C ALA A 216 -3.82 -16.50 -8.89
N PHE A 217 -4.83 -16.87 -8.10
CA PHE A 217 -4.93 -16.43 -6.72
C PHE A 217 -5.30 -17.61 -5.80
N GLU A 218 -4.88 -17.52 -4.56
CA GLU A 218 -5.27 -18.40 -3.47
C GLU A 218 -5.80 -17.55 -2.32
N ALA A 219 -6.77 -18.06 -1.57
CA ALA A 219 -7.28 -17.41 -0.37
C ALA A 219 -7.25 -18.39 0.81
N VAL A 220 -6.75 -17.95 1.95
CA VAL A 220 -6.63 -18.75 3.17
C VAL A 220 -7.25 -18.00 4.34
N TYR A 221 -8.13 -18.69 5.06
CA TYR A 221 -8.66 -18.19 6.32
C TYR A 221 -7.59 -18.21 7.41
N THR A 222 -7.26 -17.04 7.94
CA THR A 222 -6.34 -16.85 9.06
C THR A 222 -7.05 -16.03 10.14
N PRO A 223 -7.53 -16.66 11.23
CA PRO A 223 -8.35 -15.98 12.23
C PRO A 223 -7.59 -14.86 12.95
N LYS A 224 -8.24 -13.71 13.10
CA LYS A 224 -7.81 -12.62 13.99
C LYS A 224 -8.83 -12.45 15.10
N ARG A 225 -8.38 -12.35 16.35
CA ARG A 225 -9.29 -12.06 17.48
C ARG A 225 -9.96 -10.71 17.25
N ARG A 226 -11.30 -10.70 17.19
CA ARG A 226 -12.09 -9.46 17.22
C ARG A 226 -11.80 -8.74 18.54
N ARG A 227 -11.33 -7.49 18.45
CA ARG A 227 -11.20 -6.65 19.64
C ARG A 227 -12.60 -6.29 20.12
N LYS A 228 -12.80 -6.17 21.44
CA LYS A 228 -14.01 -5.53 21.95
C LYS A 228 -14.14 -4.17 21.28
N THR A 229 -15.34 -3.84 20.84
CA THR A 229 -15.69 -2.56 20.23
C THR A 229 -15.52 -1.46 21.29
N ASP A 230 -14.30 -0.96 21.45
CA ASP A 230 -14.13 0.41 21.90
C ASP A 230 -14.61 1.26 20.74
N GLY A 231 -15.59 2.15 21.00
CA GLY A 231 -16.12 3.08 20.00
C GLY A 231 -14.95 3.78 19.30
N GLY A 232 -14.64 3.30 18.09
CA GLY A 232 -13.41 3.66 17.41
C GLY A 232 -13.59 5.03 16.82
N ASN A 233 -12.83 6.00 17.34
CA ASN A 233 -12.65 7.28 16.67
C ASN A 233 -12.20 6.98 15.23
N VAL A 234 -13.08 7.23 14.26
CA VAL A 234 -12.72 7.15 12.84
C VAL A 234 -11.53 8.08 12.66
N SER A 235 -10.41 7.54 12.17
CA SER A 235 -9.23 8.34 11.88
C SER A 235 -9.67 9.54 11.04
N ARG A 236 -9.42 10.76 11.54
CA ARG A 236 -9.69 12.00 10.78
C ARG A 236 -8.78 12.16 9.56
N LYS A 237 -7.80 11.28 9.40
CA LYS A 237 -6.86 11.30 8.27
C LYS A 237 -7.37 10.38 7.16
N PHE A 238 -7.35 10.89 5.93
CA PHE A 238 -7.58 10.08 4.74
C PHE A 238 -6.48 9.01 4.59
N PRO A 239 -6.83 7.82 4.07
CA PRO A 239 -5.84 6.80 3.78
C PRO A 239 -4.89 7.28 2.67
N PHE A 240 -3.63 6.87 2.74
CA PHE A 240 -2.61 7.32 1.82
C PHE A 240 -2.35 6.27 0.73
N GLY A 241 -2.30 6.69 -0.53
CA GLY A 241 -1.83 5.88 -1.67
C GLY A 241 -2.62 4.60 -1.96
N ILE A 242 -3.88 4.50 -1.54
CA ILE A 242 -4.71 3.31 -1.78
C ILE A 242 -5.24 3.21 -3.22
N PHE A 243 -5.29 4.33 -3.95
CA PHE A 243 -5.76 4.41 -5.33
C PHE A 243 -4.77 5.20 -6.21
N PRO A 244 -3.54 4.73 -6.41
CA PRO A 244 -2.50 5.47 -7.13
C PRO A 244 -2.81 5.79 -8.60
N TRP A 245 -3.79 5.12 -9.20
CA TRP A 245 -4.29 5.40 -10.56
C TRP A 245 -5.48 6.37 -10.59
N LEU A 246 -5.97 6.83 -9.43
CA LEU A 246 -7.18 7.67 -9.39
C LEU A 246 -6.86 9.10 -9.77
N GLU A 247 -7.51 9.55 -10.85
CA GLU A 247 -7.43 10.94 -11.32
C GLU A 247 -8.56 11.78 -10.72
N LYS A 248 -8.27 13.06 -10.49
CA LYS A 248 -9.28 14.02 -10.04
C LYS A 248 -10.04 14.56 -11.25
N VAL A 249 -11.27 14.09 -11.42
CA VAL A 249 -12.22 14.57 -12.43
C VAL A 249 -13.40 15.25 -11.73
N ILE A 250 -13.50 16.57 -11.90
CA ILE A 250 -14.54 17.39 -11.28
C ILE A 250 -15.12 18.42 -12.26
N GLU A 251 -16.38 18.78 -12.06
CA GLU A 251 -17.05 19.88 -12.75
C GLU A 251 -17.61 20.86 -11.71
N SER A 252 -17.21 22.12 -11.82
CA SER A 252 -17.76 23.21 -11.01
C SER A 252 -18.82 23.93 -11.83
N GLN A 253 -20.09 23.82 -11.45
CA GLN A 253 -21.16 24.57 -12.09
C GLN A 253 -21.05 26.02 -11.59
N GLY A 254 -20.71 26.97 -12.48
CA GLY A 254 -20.26 28.32 -12.10
C GLY A 254 -21.22 29.15 -11.21
N GLN A 255 -22.49 28.75 -11.05
CA GLN A 255 -23.49 29.39 -10.18
C GLN A 255 -24.08 28.47 -9.11
N GLU A 256 -23.69 27.19 -9.02
CA GLU A 256 -24.24 26.25 -8.04
C GLU A 256 -23.34 26.10 -6.80
N GLU A 257 -23.96 25.83 -5.65
CA GLU A 257 -23.28 25.59 -4.38
C GLU A 257 -22.60 24.21 -4.29
N ASN A 258 -22.60 23.43 -5.38
CA ASN A 258 -22.12 22.05 -5.42
C ASN A 258 -21.07 21.83 -6.52
N ILE A 259 -20.18 20.86 -6.26
CA ILE A 259 -19.17 20.33 -7.17
C ILE A 259 -19.60 18.93 -7.57
N ARG A 260 -19.57 18.63 -8.86
CA ARG A 260 -19.76 17.26 -9.36
C ARG A 260 -18.42 16.55 -9.39
N VAL A 261 -18.38 15.36 -8.80
CA VAL A 261 -17.20 14.51 -8.68
C VAL A 261 -17.47 13.22 -9.45
N PHE A 262 -16.63 12.94 -10.43
CA PHE A 262 -16.74 11.78 -11.30
C PHE A 262 -15.79 10.70 -10.77
N LEU A 263 -16.35 9.57 -10.33
CA LEU A 263 -15.59 8.44 -9.80
C LEU A 263 -15.75 7.24 -10.73
N PRO A 264 -14.70 6.44 -10.95
CA PRO A 264 -14.84 5.21 -11.72
C PRO A 264 -15.82 4.25 -11.04
N HIS A 265 -16.43 3.36 -11.83
CA HIS A 265 -17.23 2.23 -11.35
C HIS A 265 -16.39 1.18 -10.60
N ASN A 266 -15.71 1.59 -9.53
CA ASN A 266 -14.91 0.75 -8.64
C ASN A 266 -15.46 0.85 -7.21
N PRO A 267 -16.01 -0.24 -6.63
CA PRO A 267 -16.61 -0.23 -5.29
C PRO A 267 -15.69 0.20 -4.18
N ALA A 268 -14.40 -0.11 -4.24
CA ALA A 268 -13.47 0.36 -3.23
C ALA A 268 -13.37 1.89 -3.25
N VAL A 269 -13.33 2.50 -4.44
CA VAL A 269 -13.20 3.96 -4.63
C VAL A 269 -14.44 4.68 -4.12
N TYR A 270 -15.62 4.38 -4.66
CA TYR A 270 -16.82 5.14 -4.30
C TYR A 270 -17.27 4.88 -2.85
N ARG A 271 -17.00 3.71 -2.27
CA ARG A 271 -17.26 3.44 -0.85
C ARG A 271 -16.33 4.22 0.06
N GLN A 272 -15.03 4.27 -0.25
CA GLN A 272 -14.07 5.04 0.53
C GLN A 272 -14.33 6.56 0.39
N PHE A 273 -14.73 7.02 -0.80
CA PHE A 273 -15.17 8.38 -1.03
C PHE A 273 -16.39 8.74 -0.18
N LYS A 274 -17.47 7.94 -0.24
CA LYS A 274 -18.69 8.16 0.55
C LYS A 274 -18.43 8.10 2.07
N ALA A 275 -17.48 7.27 2.50
CA ALA A 275 -17.04 7.24 3.91
C ALA A 275 -16.30 8.52 4.33
N SER A 276 -15.63 9.19 3.39
CA SER A 276 -14.90 10.44 3.61
C SER A 276 -15.82 11.66 3.53
N PHE A 277 -16.79 11.63 2.62
CA PHE A 277 -17.76 12.70 2.35
C PHE A 277 -19.19 12.20 2.58
N HIS A 278 -19.59 12.08 3.84
CA HIS A 278 -20.92 11.58 4.20
C HIS A 278 -22.07 12.40 3.59
N VAL A 279 -21.87 13.70 3.37
CA VAL A 279 -22.84 14.61 2.74
C VAL A 279 -22.96 14.44 1.22
N ALA A 280 -22.01 13.74 0.57
CA ALA A 280 -21.99 13.61 -0.89
C ALA A 280 -23.23 12.85 -1.40
N GLN A 281 -23.93 13.34 -2.41
CA GLN A 281 -25.14 12.71 -2.94
C GLN A 281 -24.84 12.07 -4.29
N LEU A 282 -25.22 10.79 -4.46
CA LEU A 282 -25.08 10.13 -5.76
C LEU A 282 -26.16 10.66 -6.69
N LEU A 283 -25.78 11.11 -7.88
CA LEU A 283 -26.72 11.45 -8.94
C LEU A 283 -27.09 10.18 -9.71
N GLU A 284 -28.39 9.94 -9.87
CA GLU A 284 -28.94 8.85 -10.68
C GLU A 284 -28.90 9.24 -12.16
N VAL A 285 -27.69 9.32 -12.72
CA VAL A 285 -27.45 9.54 -14.15
C VAL A 285 -26.98 8.22 -14.76
N ASP A 286 -27.51 7.90 -15.94
CA ASP A 286 -27.10 6.73 -16.72
C ASP A 286 -25.78 7.06 -17.44
N ASP A 287 -24.66 6.88 -16.74
CA ASP A 287 -23.31 7.08 -17.24
C ASP A 287 -22.50 5.78 -17.08
N ASP A 288 -22.11 5.20 -18.21
CA ASP A 288 -21.38 3.92 -18.27
C ASP A 288 -19.93 4.04 -17.76
N GLU A 289 -19.38 5.26 -17.73
CA GLU A 289 -17.97 5.50 -17.40
C GLU A 289 -17.79 5.88 -15.93
N TYR A 290 -18.68 6.73 -15.41
CA TYR A 290 -18.54 7.32 -14.08
C TYR A 290 -19.79 7.19 -13.19
N LEU A 291 -19.55 7.09 -11.89
CA LEU A 291 -20.52 7.47 -10.86
C LEU A 291 -20.31 8.94 -10.51
N ILE A 292 -21.39 9.71 -10.56
CA ILE A 292 -21.34 11.16 -10.34
C ILE A 292 -21.88 11.48 -8.95
N TYR A 293 -21.07 12.12 -8.12
CA TYR A 293 -21.45 12.60 -6.80
C TYR A 293 -21.51 14.14 -6.75
N GLU A 294 -22.55 14.69 -6.13
CA GLU A 294 -22.58 16.10 -5.75
C GLU A 294 -22.02 16.29 -4.34
N VAL A 295 -21.11 17.25 -4.21
CA VAL A 295 -20.47 17.63 -2.95
C VAL A 295 -20.57 19.14 -2.76
N PRO A 296 -20.95 19.65 -1.58
CA PRO A 296 -20.95 21.10 -1.33
C PRO A 296 -19.60 21.76 -1.63
N ILE A 297 -19.63 22.93 -2.26
CA ILE A 297 -18.44 23.69 -2.69
C ILE A 297 -17.51 24.04 -1.52
N GLU A 298 -18.06 24.19 -0.32
CA GLU A 298 -17.30 24.41 0.93
C GLU A 298 -16.27 23.30 1.21
N LEU A 299 -16.47 22.10 0.66
CA LEU A 299 -15.59 20.94 0.82
C LEU A 299 -14.54 20.81 -0.29
N GLU A 300 -14.42 21.77 -1.21
CA GLU A 300 -13.44 21.72 -2.32
C GLU A 300 -12.01 21.43 -1.83
N ARG A 301 -11.56 22.12 -0.78
CA ARG A 301 -10.21 21.88 -0.20
C ARG A 301 -10.07 20.49 0.39
N ALA A 302 -11.13 19.97 1.01
CA ALA A 302 -11.13 18.62 1.56
C ALA A 302 -11.12 17.59 0.43
N LEU A 303 -11.81 17.86 -0.68
CA LEU A 303 -11.82 17.05 -1.90
C LEU A 303 -10.42 16.98 -2.52
N ASP A 304 -9.75 18.12 -2.68
CA ASP A 304 -8.36 18.18 -3.16
C ASP A 304 -7.42 17.35 -2.30
N THR A 305 -7.53 17.53 -0.98
CA THR A 305 -6.74 16.78 -0.01
C THR A 305 -7.03 15.29 -0.10
N TRP A 306 -8.30 14.91 -0.27
CA TRP A 306 -8.70 13.51 -0.39
C TRP A 306 -8.07 12.87 -1.62
N PHE A 307 -8.23 13.47 -2.81
CA PHE A 307 -7.63 12.94 -4.05
C PHE A 307 -6.11 12.80 -3.93
N SER A 308 -5.43 13.83 -3.41
CA SER A 308 -3.98 13.80 -3.23
C SER A 308 -3.54 12.69 -2.27
N MET A 309 -4.23 12.57 -1.14
CA MET A 309 -3.92 11.54 -0.14
C MET A 309 -4.15 10.14 -0.69
N VAL A 310 -5.33 9.85 -1.27
CA VAL A 310 -5.65 8.50 -1.72
C VAL A 310 -4.85 8.08 -2.94
N ALA A 311 -4.46 9.00 -3.82
CA ALA A 311 -3.56 8.72 -4.95
C ALA A 311 -2.10 8.58 -4.50
N GLY A 312 -1.71 9.18 -3.38
CA GLY A 312 -0.33 9.19 -2.92
C GLY A 312 0.58 10.12 -3.74
N SER A 313 -0.02 11.08 -4.45
CA SER A 313 0.65 12.09 -5.28
C SER A 313 0.13 13.51 -4.96
N THR A 314 0.88 14.54 -5.33
CA THR A 314 0.35 15.91 -5.40
C THR A 314 -0.49 16.03 -6.67
N SER A 315 -1.82 16.08 -6.55
CA SER A 315 -2.77 15.95 -7.66
C SER A 315 -2.61 17.02 -8.75
N ASP A 316 -2.44 16.62 -10.00
CA ASP A 316 -2.74 17.45 -11.17
C ASP A 316 -4.27 17.42 -11.41
N THR A 317 -4.90 18.59 -11.56
CA THR A 317 -6.36 18.70 -11.73
C THR A 317 -6.72 18.67 -13.22
N ILE A 318 -7.58 17.73 -13.63
CA ILE A 318 -8.21 17.75 -14.96
C ILE A 318 -9.58 18.40 -14.82
N LYS A 319 -9.76 19.57 -15.46
CA LYS A 319 -11.06 20.26 -15.55
C LYS A 319 -11.71 19.91 -16.89
N ILE A 320 -12.91 19.36 -16.86
CA ILE A 320 -13.72 19.16 -18.06
C ILE A 320 -14.43 20.50 -18.34
N ASN A 321 -14.04 21.20 -19.41
CA ASN A 321 -14.78 22.37 -19.89
C ASN A 321 -15.87 21.90 -20.85
N THR A 322 -17.13 22.04 -20.46
CA THR A 322 -18.28 21.87 -21.33
C THR A 322 -18.57 23.19 -22.06
N GLU A 323 -17.91 23.41 -23.21
CA GLU A 323 -18.41 24.38 -24.18
C GLU A 323 -19.63 23.76 -24.89
N SER A 324 -20.78 24.41 -24.74
CA SER A 324 -22.02 24.08 -25.41
C SER A 324 -21.94 24.46 -26.89
N GLU A 325 -21.56 23.51 -27.76
CA GLU A 325 -21.79 23.68 -29.19
C GLU A 325 -23.26 23.39 -29.53
N GLY A 326 -24.04 24.47 -29.50
CA GLY A 326 -25.34 24.53 -30.15
C GLY A 326 -25.19 24.40 -31.68
N SER A 327 -25.95 23.46 -32.24
CA SER A 327 -26.57 23.47 -33.58
C SER A 327 -25.81 24.15 -34.73
N LYS A 328 -25.26 23.34 -35.64
CA LYS A 328 -25.38 23.61 -37.08
C LYS A 328 -25.75 22.34 -37.83
N THR A 329 -27.01 22.32 -38.27
CA THR A 329 -27.49 21.52 -39.39
C THR A 329 -26.56 21.67 -40.60
N ASN A 330 -26.11 20.56 -41.17
CA ASN A 330 -25.68 20.50 -42.56
C ASN A 330 -26.16 19.17 -43.16
N GLU A 331 -27.21 19.29 -43.97
CA GLU A 331 -27.58 18.30 -44.98
C GLU A 331 -26.38 18.11 -45.93
N ALA A 332 -25.94 16.87 -46.11
CA ALA A 332 -25.08 16.49 -47.22
C ALA A 332 -25.60 15.19 -47.85
N LYS A 333 -26.08 15.36 -49.08
CA LYS A 333 -26.57 14.37 -50.03
C LYS A 333 -25.52 13.28 -50.30
N TYR A 334 -25.95 12.03 -50.27
CA TYR A 334 -25.28 10.94 -50.98
C TYR A 334 -25.58 11.03 -52.48
N PRO A 335 -24.59 10.93 -53.38
CA PRO A 335 -24.81 10.38 -54.71
C PRO A 335 -24.60 8.86 -54.67
N ALA A 336 -25.51 8.16 -55.34
CA ALA A 336 -25.43 6.75 -55.62
C ALA A 336 -24.33 6.47 -56.65
N GLU A 337 -23.59 5.37 -56.44
CA GLU A 337 -23.18 4.39 -57.45
C GLU A 337 -22.78 3.08 -56.78
#